data_AF-A0A1A9WC84-F1
#
_entry.id   AF-A0A1A9WC84-F1
#
_cell.length_a   1.000
_cell.length_b   1.000
_cell.length_c   1.000
_cell.angle_alpha   90.00
_cell.angle_beta   90.00
_cell.angle_gamma   90.00
#
_symmetry.space_group_name_H-M   'P 1'
#
loop_
_entity.id
_entity.type
_entity.pdbx_description
1 polymer ?
#
loop_
_entity_poly.entity_id
_entity_poly.type
_entity_poly.pdbx_seq_one_letter_code
_entity_poly.pdbx_strand_id
1 'polypeptide(L)'
;MFELILRLYLILQVCAFVASTPPSCTKLLGQLGEAQKNFITCVTDHSVPITICSTCKEKFSIMRMQYQTLLEDKNCTSYFNHDRLNLIPTTQNLLTSIWSKAYCEECFVEDALTHYTEKYDIYKGCLDEKNTTDRCLQCLNFYKDLNSYFISLDQRYNGKVCFEMQDKMNRTRYQWSKEWKCCQREPKLTNFIVAFILVIGLPLIFYSSSYMITSYRENNHGTLNDEDPLLNMPAPTLSTSSTATPGTTSLLTSSTNLTEATPAVTKKMS
;
A
#
# COMPACT_ATOMS: atom_id res chain seq x y z
N MET A 1 79.26 22.23 2.75
CA MET A 1 78.02 22.94 2.38
C MET A 1 77.45 22.43 1.05
N PHE A 2 78.26 22.37 -0.01
CA PHE A 2 77.84 21.87 -1.34
C PHE A 2 77.32 20.42 -1.34
N GLU A 3 77.99 19.52 -0.61
CA GLU A 3 77.58 18.12 -0.41
C GLU A 3 76.20 17.96 0.24
N LEU A 4 75.84 18.84 1.19
CA LEU A 4 74.54 18.80 1.85
C LEU A 4 73.42 19.26 0.91
N ILE A 5 73.70 20.26 0.07
CA ILE A 5 72.76 20.80 -0.91
C ILE A 5 72.49 19.77 -2.01
N LEU A 6 73.53 19.06 -2.48
CA LEU A 6 73.41 18.01 -3.49
C LEU A 6 72.58 16.82 -2.96
N ARG A 7 72.79 16.42 -1.70
CA ARG A 7 71.99 15.38 -1.06
C ARG A 7 70.54 15.79 -0.86
N LEU A 8 70.28 17.04 -0.44
CA LEU A 8 68.90 17.55 -0.34
C LEU A 8 68.21 17.59 -1.70
N TYR A 9 68.92 17.98 -2.76
CA TYR A 9 68.40 18.01 -4.12
C TYR A 9 68.07 16.61 -4.64
N LEU A 10 68.95 15.63 -4.41
CA LEU A 10 68.70 14.22 -4.74
C LEU A 10 67.52 13.64 -3.97
N ILE A 11 67.39 13.97 -2.67
CA ILE A 11 66.23 13.54 -1.86
C ILE A 11 64.94 14.21 -2.36
N LEU A 12 64.99 15.49 -2.77
CA LEU A 12 63.83 16.19 -3.35
C LEU A 12 63.41 15.60 -4.70
N GLN A 13 64.37 15.24 -5.55
CA GLN A 13 64.14 14.59 -6.85
C GLN A 13 63.54 13.18 -6.67
N VAL A 14 64.01 12.41 -5.69
CA VAL A 14 63.45 11.09 -5.35
C VAL A 14 62.05 11.21 -4.75
N CYS A 15 61.80 12.18 -3.87
CA CYS A 15 60.45 12.47 -3.36
C CYS A 15 59.49 12.95 -4.47
N ALA A 16 59.99 13.70 -5.46
CA ALA A 16 59.19 14.15 -6.60
C ALA A 16 58.88 13.01 -7.60
N PHE A 17 59.76 12.00 -7.72
CA PHE A 17 59.53 10.83 -8.59
C PHE A 17 58.62 9.77 -7.95
N VAL A 18 58.44 9.81 -6.62
CA VAL A 18 57.38 9.05 -5.91
C VAL A 18 56.01 9.73 -6.07
N ALA A 19 55.89 10.75 -6.93
CA ALA A 19 54.60 11.19 -7.47
C ALA A 19 53.97 10.07 -8.32
N SER A 20 53.33 9.14 -7.61
CA SER A 20 52.16 8.35 -7.99
C SER A 20 51.93 8.25 -9.50
N THR A 21 52.48 7.22 -10.14
CA THR A 21 51.90 6.74 -11.40
C THR A 21 50.41 6.50 -11.18
N PRO A 22 49.52 7.11 -11.97
CA PRO A 22 48.08 6.88 -11.82
C PRO A 22 47.80 5.36 -11.87
N PRO A 23 46.90 4.85 -11.01
CA PRO A 23 46.59 3.42 -10.99
C PRO A 23 46.10 2.98 -12.38
N SER A 24 46.55 1.81 -12.84
CA SER A 24 46.11 1.30 -14.14
C SER A 24 44.60 1.00 -14.13
N CYS A 25 43.93 1.14 -15.28
CA CYS A 25 42.51 0.84 -15.40
C CYS A 25 42.16 -0.59 -14.96
N THR A 26 43.04 -1.56 -15.23
CA THR A 26 42.90 -2.93 -14.74
C THR A 26 42.85 -3.00 -13.21
N LYS A 27 43.64 -2.19 -12.52
CA LYS A 27 43.64 -2.10 -11.05
C LYS A 27 42.34 -1.48 -10.53
N LEU A 28 41.91 -0.36 -11.10
CA LEU A 28 40.66 0.30 -10.72
C LEU A 28 39.45 -0.61 -10.95
N LEU A 29 39.41 -1.31 -12.08
CA LEU A 29 38.37 -2.29 -12.40
C LEU A 29 38.36 -3.46 -11.39
N GLY A 30 39.54 -3.95 -11.01
CA GLY A 30 39.67 -4.98 -9.96
C GLY A 30 39.16 -4.50 -8.60
N GLN A 31 39.45 -3.25 -8.22
CA GLN A 31 38.96 -2.64 -6.98
C GLN A 31 37.43 -2.47 -6.99
N LEU A 32 36.86 -2.05 -8.12
CA LEU A 32 35.41 -2.00 -8.30
C LEU A 32 34.79 -3.39 -8.17
N GLY A 33 35.35 -4.40 -8.85
CA GLY A 33 34.86 -5.77 -8.79
C GLY A 33 34.86 -6.34 -7.37
N GLU A 34 35.93 -6.09 -6.61
CA GLU A 34 36.02 -6.49 -5.20
C GLU A 34 34.98 -5.75 -4.33
N ALA A 35 34.80 -4.45 -4.53
CA ALA A 35 33.81 -3.68 -3.79
C ALA A 35 32.36 -4.11 -4.10
N GLN A 36 32.06 -4.38 -5.37
CA GLN A 36 30.76 -4.91 -5.82
C GLN A 36 30.49 -6.29 -5.20
N LYS A 37 31.47 -7.21 -5.23
CA LYS A 37 31.41 -8.52 -4.59
C LYS A 37 31.09 -8.39 -3.09
N ASN A 38 31.82 -7.53 -2.38
CA ASN A 38 31.64 -7.37 -0.95
C ASN A 38 30.28 -6.75 -0.59
N PHE A 39 29.76 -5.84 -1.42
CA PHE A 39 28.41 -5.31 -1.25
C PHE A 39 27.33 -6.39 -1.49
N ILE A 40 27.42 -7.15 -2.58
CA ILE A 40 26.40 -8.19 -2.87
C ILE A 40 26.40 -9.32 -1.84
N THR A 41 27.58 -9.72 -1.34
CA THR A 41 27.68 -10.68 -0.23
C THR A 41 26.95 -10.14 1.01
N CYS A 42 27.24 -8.90 1.41
CA CYS A 42 26.57 -8.28 2.56
C CYS A 42 25.04 -8.23 2.38
N VAL A 43 24.55 -7.79 1.22
CA VAL A 43 23.10 -7.74 0.95
C VAL A 43 22.47 -9.13 1.08
N THR A 44 23.14 -10.17 0.56
CA THR A 44 22.64 -11.54 0.60
C THR A 44 22.57 -12.06 2.03
N ASP A 45 23.64 -11.89 2.81
CA ASP A 45 23.72 -12.36 4.20
C ASP A 45 22.71 -11.68 5.13
N HIS A 46 22.33 -10.44 4.81
CA HIS A 46 21.42 -9.60 5.60
C HIS A 46 20.01 -9.47 4.99
N SER A 47 19.59 -10.45 4.18
CA SER A 47 18.27 -10.45 3.53
C SER A 47 17.14 -10.99 4.42
N VAL A 48 17.42 -11.78 5.47
CA VAL A 48 16.39 -12.38 6.33
C VAL A 48 16.87 -12.53 7.79
N PRO A 49 16.36 -11.74 8.75
CA PRO A 49 15.59 -10.49 8.57
C PRO A 49 16.37 -9.44 7.79
N ILE A 50 15.64 -8.49 7.20
CA ILE A 50 16.26 -7.47 6.35
C ILE A 50 17.01 -6.46 7.23
N THR A 51 18.34 -6.42 7.12
CA THR A 51 19.21 -5.42 7.78
C THR A 51 20.25 -4.82 6.83
N ILE A 52 19.95 -4.83 5.53
CA ILE A 52 20.88 -4.42 4.48
C ILE A 52 21.27 -2.93 4.58
N CYS A 53 20.36 -2.06 5.05
CA CYS A 53 20.62 -0.62 5.07
C CYS A 53 21.58 -0.27 6.19
N SER A 54 21.31 -0.71 7.43
CA SER A 54 22.21 -0.50 8.57
C SER A 54 23.56 -1.19 8.39
N THR A 55 23.56 -2.44 7.92
CA THR A 55 24.76 -3.28 7.95
C THR A 55 25.66 -3.07 6.72
N CYS A 56 25.08 -2.85 5.54
CA CYS A 56 25.84 -2.79 4.28
C CYS A 56 26.19 -1.37 3.82
N LYS A 57 25.86 -0.33 4.60
CA LYS A 57 26.09 1.09 4.27
C LYS A 57 27.52 1.39 3.83
N GLU A 58 28.49 0.91 4.61
CA GLU A 58 29.91 1.13 4.31
C GLU A 58 30.31 0.47 2.98
N LYS A 59 29.91 -0.79 2.78
CA LYS A 59 30.21 -1.55 1.56
C LYS A 59 29.59 -0.89 0.32
N PHE A 60 28.35 -0.39 0.45
CA PHE A 60 27.69 0.39 -0.58
C PHE A 60 28.44 1.68 -0.92
N SER A 61 28.87 2.43 0.10
CA SER A 61 29.63 3.68 -0.07
C SER A 61 30.97 3.43 -0.78
N ILE A 62 31.72 2.40 -0.37
CA ILE A 62 32.98 2.01 -0.99
C ILE A 62 32.74 1.62 -2.46
N MET A 63 31.74 0.79 -2.74
CA MET A 63 31.39 0.40 -4.12
C MET A 63 31.09 1.62 -4.99
N ARG A 64 30.28 2.56 -4.51
CA ARG A 64 29.98 3.81 -5.24
C ARG A 64 31.23 4.66 -5.48
N MET A 65 32.09 4.79 -4.48
CA MET A 65 33.34 5.53 -4.59
C MET A 65 34.26 4.90 -5.66
N GLN A 66 34.47 3.58 -5.63
CA GLN A 66 35.31 2.90 -6.61
C GLN A 66 34.77 3.04 -8.04
N TYR A 67 33.44 3.00 -8.20
CA TYR A 67 32.81 3.23 -9.49
C TYR A 67 33.04 4.65 -9.99
N GLN A 68 32.90 5.66 -9.12
CA GLN A 68 33.14 7.06 -9.45
C GLN A 68 34.60 7.31 -9.83
N THR A 69 35.56 6.73 -9.09
CA THR A 69 37.00 6.81 -9.41
C THR A 69 37.28 6.24 -10.80
N LEU A 70 36.67 5.11 -11.17
CA LEU A 70 36.85 4.50 -12.49
C LEU A 70 36.24 5.37 -13.61
N LEU A 71 35.10 6.03 -13.35
CA LEU A 71 34.44 6.92 -14.31
C LEU A 71 35.21 8.22 -14.57
N GLU A 72 35.84 8.78 -13.53
CA GLU A 72 36.57 10.05 -13.61
C GLU A 72 37.95 9.91 -14.29
N ASP A 73 38.49 8.69 -14.36
CA ASP A 73 39.75 8.42 -15.06
C ASP A 73 39.54 8.42 -16.58
N LYS A 74 40.05 9.47 -17.25
CA LYS A 74 39.98 9.64 -18.70
C LYS A 74 40.58 8.47 -19.48
N ASN A 75 41.57 7.78 -18.92
CA ASN A 75 42.24 6.64 -19.56
C ASN A 75 41.37 5.38 -19.55
N CYS A 76 40.33 5.32 -18.71
CA CYS A 76 39.48 4.14 -18.54
C CYS A 76 38.13 4.24 -19.26
N THR A 77 37.92 5.31 -20.03
CA THR A 77 36.69 5.58 -20.81
C THR A 77 36.32 4.45 -21.79
N SER A 78 37.31 3.71 -22.30
CA SER A 78 37.10 2.55 -23.17
C SER A 78 36.28 1.43 -22.52
N TYR A 79 36.39 1.23 -21.21
CA TYR A 79 35.68 0.16 -20.49
C TYR A 79 34.17 0.37 -20.42
N PHE A 80 33.67 1.58 -20.70
CA PHE A 80 32.26 1.92 -20.59
C PHE A 80 31.51 1.93 -21.92
N ASN A 81 32.21 1.90 -23.06
CA ASN A 81 31.60 2.12 -24.38
C ASN A 81 32.04 1.11 -25.45
N HIS A 82 32.69 0.02 -25.08
CA HIS A 82 33.21 -0.95 -26.05
C HIS A 82 32.22 -2.09 -26.38
N ASP A 83 31.42 -2.52 -25.42
CA ASP A 83 30.61 -3.73 -25.56
C ASP A 83 29.11 -3.43 -25.50
N ARG A 84 28.32 -4.09 -26.36
CA ARG A 84 26.85 -3.94 -26.41
C ARG A 84 26.15 -4.19 -25.07
N LEU A 85 26.77 -4.99 -24.20
CA LEU A 85 26.23 -5.33 -22.88
C LEU A 85 26.50 -4.28 -21.82
N ASN A 86 27.54 -3.43 -21.98
CA ASN A 86 27.95 -2.43 -21.00
C ASN A 86 27.89 -2.98 -19.56
N LEU A 87 28.61 -4.07 -19.31
CA LEU A 87 28.43 -4.88 -18.10
C LEU A 87 28.76 -4.09 -16.82
N ILE A 88 29.79 -3.25 -16.87
CA ILE A 88 30.23 -2.43 -15.72
C ILE A 88 29.12 -1.48 -15.25
N PRO A 89 28.58 -0.56 -16.08
CA PRO A 89 27.48 0.32 -15.66
C PRO A 89 26.20 -0.47 -15.39
N THR A 90 25.90 -1.54 -16.13
CA THR A 90 24.71 -2.37 -15.89
C THR A 90 24.74 -3.00 -14.50
N THR A 91 25.88 -3.57 -14.11
CA THR A 91 26.08 -4.19 -12.78
C THR A 91 25.99 -3.15 -11.68
N GLN A 92 26.65 -2.00 -11.87
CA GLN A 92 26.57 -0.89 -10.93
C GLN A 92 25.12 -0.38 -10.73
N ASN A 93 24.37 -0.24 -11.81
CA ASN A 93 22.98 0.20 -11.78
C ASN A 93 22.08 -0.81 -11.06
N LEU A 94 22.29 -2.11 -11.28
CA LEU A 94 21.57 -3.16 -10.54
C LEU A 94 21.82 -3.05 -9.04
N LEU A 95 23.08 -2.97 -8.62
CA LEU A 95 23.46 -2.90 -7.22
C LEU A 95 22.97 -1.59 -6.56
N THR A 96 23.03 -0.48 -7.27
CA THR A 96 22.45 0.80 -6.83
C THR A 96 20.93 0.76 -6.76
N SER A 97 20.29 0.00 -7.66
CA SER A 97 18.84 -0.21 -7.63
C SER A 97 18.39 -0.99 -6.39
N ILE A 98 19.18 -1.93 -5.89
CA ILE A 98 18.85 -2.66 -4.65
C ILE A 98 18.77 -1.68 -3.47
N TRP A 99 19.79 -0.84 -3.30
CA TRP A 99 19.86 0.16 -2.24
C TRP A 99 18.69 1.17 -2.30
N SER A 100 18.41 1.69 -3.49
CA SER A 100 17.34 2.68 -3.70
C SER A 100 15.93 2.08 -3.56
N LYS A 101 15.69 0.86 -4.05
CA LYS A 101 14.39 0.18 -3.88
C LYS A 101 14.11 -0.18 -2.43
N ALA A 102 15.14 -0.36 -1.61
CA ALA A 102 15.02 -0.56 -0.18
C ALA A 102 14.86 0.75 0.61
N TYR A 103 14.83 1.91 -0.07
CA TYR A 103 14.72 3.22 0.57
C TYR A 103 15.77 3.41 1.67
N CYS A 104 17.01 2.98 1.40
CA CYS A 104 18.06 2.98 2.43
C CYS A 104 18.52 4.39 2.82
N GLU A 105 18.33 5.39 1.96
CA GLU A 105 18.65 6.78 2.31
C GLU A 105 17.71 7.29 3.41
N GLU A 106 16.42 6.95 3.32
CA GLU A 106 15.38 7.32 4.28
C GLU A 106 15.59 6.70 5.67
N CYS A 107 16.44 5.67 5.79
CA CYS A 107 16.84 5.13 7.09
C CYS A 107 17.69 6.11 7.90
N PHE A 108 18.43 7.00 7.24
CA PHE A 108 19.43 7.87 7.87
C PHE A 108 19.00 9.34 7.92
N VAL A 109 17.88 9.69 7.30
CA VAL A 109 17.29 11.03 7.42
C VAL A 109 16.82 11.22 8.87
N GLU A 110 17.34 12.24 9.54
CA GLU A 110 17.02 12.55 10.95
C GLU A 110 17.18 11.34 11.89
N ASP A 111 18.18 10.50 11.63
CA ASP A 111 18.46 9.28 12.42
C ASP A 111 17.22 8.37 12.61
N ALA A 112 16.33 8.33 11.61
CA ALA A 112 15.05 7.64 11.70
C ALA A 112 15.17 6.16 12.09
N LEU A 113 16.15 5.44 11.54
CA LEU A 113 16.39 4.04 11.89
C LEU A 113 16.88 3.86 13.33
N THR A 114 17.70 4.78 13.83
CA THR A 114 18.18 4.77 15.22
C THR A 114 17.01 4.93 16.18
N HIS A 115 16.19 5.98 15.98
CA HIS A 115 15.01 6.23 16.80
C HIS A 115 13.96 5.12 16.71
N TYR A 116 13.78 4.52 15.53
CA TYR A 116 12.92 3.35 15.38
C TYR A 116 13.46 2.17 16.20
N THR A 117 14.76 1.92 16.13
CA THR A 117 15.42 0.81 16.84
C THR A 117 15.34 0.98 18.35
N GLU A 118 15.55 2.18 18.87
CA GLU A 118 15.37 2.48 20.30
C GLU A 118 13.95 2.14 20.79
N LYS A 119 12.92 2.58 20.07
CA LYS A 119 11.52 2.27 20.40
C LYS A 119 11.23 0.77 20.29
N TYR A 120 11.80 0.12 19.28
CA TYR A 120 11.67 -1.32 19.09
C TYR A 120 12.31 -2.09 20.24
N ASP A 121 13.50 -1.70 20.68
CA ASP A 121 14.22 -2.36 21.77
C ASP A 121 13.50 -2.20 23.11
N ILE A 122 12.92 -1.02 23.37
CA ILE A 122 12.04 -0.79 24.55
C ILE A 122 10.83 -1.72 24.50
N TYR A 123 10.13 -1.77 23.36
CA TYR A 123 9.00 -2.68 23.16
C TYR A 123 9.41 -4.14 23.34
N LYS A 124 10.53 -4.56 22.73
CA LYS A 124 11.03 -5.93 22.78
C LYS A 124 11.45 -6.32 24.19
N GLY A 125 12.13 -5.44 24.92
CA GLY A 125 12.48 -5.63 26.32
C GLY A 125 11.25 -5.86 27.20
N CYS A 126 10.17 -5.09 27.00
CA CYS A 126 8.91 -5.33 27.71
C CYS A 126 8.36 -6.74 27.44
N LEU A 127 8.45 -7.25 26.22
CA LEU A 127 7.92 -8.57 25.88
C LEU A 127 8.71 -9.71 26.51
N ASP A 128 10.03 -9.55 26.58
CA ASP A 128 10.94 -10.58 27.07
C ASP A 128 10.87 -10.72 28.61
N GLU A 129 10.54 -9.64 29.32
CA GLU A 129 10.42 -9.64 30.79
C GLU A 129 9.08 -10.17 31.33
N LYS A 130 8.00 -10.18 30.51
CA LYS A 130 6.64 -10.41 31.04
C LYS A 130 6.10 -11.81 30.72
N ASN A 131 5.45 -12.39 31.74
CA ASN A 131 4.66 -13.61 31.63
C ASN A 131 3.53 -13.46 30.59
N THR A 132 3.11 -14.59 30.02
CA THR A 132 2.22 -14.66 28.85
C THR A 132 0.82 -14.09 29.06
N THR A 133 0.28 -14.12 30.29
CA THR A 133 -1.13 -13.77 30.56
C THR A 133 -1.45 -12.28 30.38
N ASP A 134 -0.53 -11.37 30.76
CA ASP A 134 -0.76 -9.91 30.74
C ASP A 134 0.19 -9.14 29.82
N ARG A 135 1.03 -9.84 29.04
CA ARG A 135 2.06 -9.24 28.17
C ARG A 135 1.48 -8.16 27.25
N CYS A 136 0.32 -8.42 26.65
CA CYS A 136 -0.35 -7.49 25.76
C CYS A 136 -0.77 -6.20 26.48
N LEU A 137 -1.32 -6.29 27.69
CA LEU A 137 -1.80 -5.13 28.45
C LEU A 137 -0.61 -4.26 28.89
N GLN A 138 0.45 -4.89 29.40
CA GLN A 138 1.61 -4.19 29.94
C GLN A 138 2.46 -3.54 28.84
N CYS A 139 2.61 -4.19 27.68
CA CYS A 139 3.42 -3.67 26.58
C CYS A 139 2.64 -2.85 25.55
N LEU A 140 1.33 -2.65 25.74
CA LEU A 140 0.47 -1.94 24.79
C LEU A 140 0.98 -0.53 24.49
N ASN A 141 1.46 0.20 25.49
CA ASN A 141 1.93 1.57 25.32
C ASN A 141 3.22 1.62 24.49
N PHE A 142 4.16 0.71 24.73
CA PHE A 142 5.39 0.62 23.93
C PHE A 142 5.11 0.19 22.48
N TYR A 143 4.20 -0.76 22.29
CA TYR A 143 3.74 -1.13 20.94
C TYR A 143 3.09 0.06 20.22
N LYS A 144 2.20 0.81 20.90
CA LYS A 144 1.55 1.99 20.33
C LYS A 144 2.55 3.09 19.99
N ASP A 145 3.53 3.34 20.85
CA ASP A 145 4.58 4.33 20.61
C ASP A 145 5.43 3.95 19.38
N LEU A 146 5.91 2.70 19.32
CA LEU A 146 6.62 2.16 18.15
C LEU A 146 5.78 2.28 16.86
N ASN A 147 4.53 1.82 16.90
CA ASN A 147 3.65 1.83 15.73
C ASN A 147 3.27 3.25 15.30
N SER A 148 3.08 4.18 16.23
CA SER A 148 2.77 5.58 15.93
C SER A 148 3.96 6.28 15.29
N TYR A 149 5.18 5.99 15.76
CA TYR A 149 6.40 6.46 15.13
C TYR A 149 6.56 5.91 13.71
N PHE A 150 6.31 4.61 13.49
CA PHE A 150 6.32 4.05 12.14
C PHE A 150 5.29 4.73 11.21
N ILE A 151 4.07 4.99 11.70
CA ILE A 151 3.03 5.69 10.91
C ILE A 151 3.45 7.13 10.58
N SER A 152 4.13 7.83 11.50
CA SER A 152 4.59 9.19 11.21
C SER A 152 5.68 9.20 10.13
N LEU A 153 6.56 8.20 10.11
CA LEU A 153 7.53 7.99 9.03
C LEU A 153 6.83 7.67 7.70
N ASP A 154 5.81 6.81 7.71
CA ASP A 154 5.02 6.46 6.52
C ASP A 154 4.36 7.69 5.89
N GLN A 155 3.80 8.56 6.72
CA GLN A 155 3.20 9.83 6.28
C GLN A 155 4.27 10.81 5.77
N ARG A 156 5.39 10.95 6.48
CA ARG A 156 6.48 11.87 6.12
C ARG A 156 7.15 11.47 4.80
N TYR A 157 7.39 10.18 4.60
CA TYR A 157 8.07 9.64 3.42
C TYR A 157 7.11 9.16 2.33
N ASN A 158 5.81 9.46 2.46
CA ASN A 158 4.79 9.12 1.48
C ASN A 158 4.82 7.63 1.07
N GLY A 159 4.89 6.75 2.07
CA GLY A 159 4.97 5.29 1.90
C GLY A 159 6.37 4.74 1.58
N LYS A 160 7.40 5.59 1.44
CA LYS A 160 8.78 5.19 1.13
C LYS A 160 9.65 5.06 2.39
N VAL A 161 9.13 4.38 3.41
CA VAL A 161 9.89 4.13 4.64
C VAL A 161 11.04 3.16 4.34
N CYS A 162 12.18 3.32 5.01
CA CYS A 162 13.28 2.34 5.03
C CYS A 162 12.76 0.89 5.11
N PHE A 163 13.17 0.03 4.17
CA PHE A 163 12.61 -1.31 4.05
C PHE A 163 12.95 -2.22 5.25
N GLU A 164 14.09 -2.00 5.89
CA GLU A 164 14.47 -2.64 7.17
C GLU A 164 13.45 -2.34 8.29
N MET A 165 12.96 -1.10 8.38
CA MET A 165 11.89 -0.74 9.32
C MET A 165 10.55 -1.36 8.90
N GLN A 166 10.24 -1.41 7.60
CA GLN A 166 9.00 -2.03 7.10
C GLN A 166 8.94 -3.53 7.42
N ASP A 167 10.01 -4.29 7.13
CA ASP A 167 10.09 -5.72 7.45
C ASP A 167 9.95 -5.95 8.97
N LYS A 168 10.70 -5.18 9.77
CA LYS A 168 10.65 -5.29 11.24
C LYS A 168 9.27 -4.94 11.79
N MET A 169 8.59 -3.91 11.27
CA MET A 169 7.23 -3.53 11.70
C MET A 169 6.18 -4.56 11.25
N ASN A 170 6.30 -5.11 10.04
CA ASN A 170 5.40 -6.15 9.53
C ASN A 170 5.47 -7.42 10.38
N ARG A 171 6.68 -7.87 10.71
CA ARG A 171 6.90 -8.99 11.65
C ARG A 171 6.34 -8.65 13.02
N THR A 172 6.63 -7.46 13.54
CA THR A 172 6.12 -7.01 14.84
C THR A 172 4.58 -7.04 14.91
N ARG A 173 3.89 -6.52 13.89
CA ARG A 173 2.42 -6.55 13.79
C ARG A 173 1.88 -7.98 13.69
N TYR A 174 2.56 -8.85 12.94
CA TYR A 174 2.21 -10.26 12.85
C TYR A 174 2.33 -10.94 14.22
N GLN A 175 3.45 -10.78 14.92
CA GLN A 175 3.65 -11.36 16.25
C GLN A 175 2.61 -10.84 17.26
N TRP A 176 2.41 -9.52 17.29
CA TRP A 176 1.43 -8.88 18.17
C TRP A 176 0.00 -9.39 17.94
N SER A 177 -0.44 -9.47 16.68
CA SER A 177 -1.83 -9.79 16.36
C SER A 177 -2.11 -11.29 16.25
N LYS A 178 -1.18 -12.09 15.71
CA LYS A 178 -1.39 -13.52 15.39
C LYS A 178 -0.75 -14.44 16.40
N GLU A 179 0.52 -14.23 16.73
CA GLU A 179 1.23 -15.12 17.66
C GLU A 179 0.72 -14.94 19.09
N TRP A 180 0.61 -13.69 19.56
CA TRP A 180 0.20 -13.40 20.94
C TRP A 180 -1.27 -13.01 21.07
N LYS A 181 -1.98 -12.87 19.95
CA LYS A 181 -3.42 -12.54 19.91
C LYS A 181 -3.76 -11.27 20.71
N CYS A 182 -2.85 -10.30 20.78
CA CYS A 182 -3.07 -9.05 21.51
C CYS A 182 -4.11 -8.14 20.84
N CYS A 183 -4.39 -8.35 19.56
CA CYS A 183 -5.49 -7.69 18.86
C CYS A 183 -6.76 -8.54 18.91
N GLN A 184 -7.40 -8.62 20.09
CA GLN A 184 -8.77 -9.10 20.18
C GLN A 184 -9.73 -7.93 19.94
N ARG A 185 -10.10 -7.72 18.68
CA ARG A 185 -11.21 -6.84 18.36
C ARG A 185 -12.47 -7.62 18.67
N GLU A 186 -13.12 -7.35 19.81
CA GLU A 186 -14.51 -7.76 20.01
C GLU A 186 -15.37 -6.90 19.08
N PRO A 187 -15.89 -7.44 17.97
CA PRO A 187 -16.69 -6.64 17.08
C PRO A 187 -18.01 -6.34 17.78
N LYS A 188 -18.21 -5.09 18.20
CA LYS A 188 -19.52 -4.58 18.65
C LYS A 188 -20.44 -4.45 17.45
N LEU A 189 -20.88 -5.59 16.91
CA LEU A 189 -21.72 -5.72 15.72
C LEU A 189 -23.17 -5.28 15.95
N THR A 190 -23.57 -5.00 17.20
CA THR A 190 -24.96 -4.71 17.56
C THR A 190 -25.59 -3.62 16.69
N ASN A 191 -24.92 -2.48 16.53
CA ASN A 191 -25.44 -1.38 15.72
C ASN A 191 -25.53 -1.74 14.23
N PHE A 192 -24.58 -2.53 13.74
CA PHE A 192 -24.56 -3.00 12.36
C PHE A 192 -25.71 -3.98 12.08
N ILE A 193 -25.94 -4.94 12.99
CA ILE A 193 -27.02 -5.92 12.89
C ILE A 193 -28.39 -5.23 12.95
N VAL A 194 -28.59 -4.28 13.86
CA VAL A 194 -29.84 -3.53 13.96
C VAL A 194 -30.13 -2.74 12.67
N ALA A 195 -29.13 -2.02 12.15
CA ALA A 195 -29.29 -1.30 10.89
C ALA A 195 -29.62 -2.24 9.72
N PHE A 196 -28.97 -3.40 9.67
CA PHE A 196 -29.21 -4.42 8.64
C PHE A 196 -30.65 -4.96 8.68
N ILE A 197 -31.15 -5.28 9.88
CA ILE A 197 -32.54 -5.75 10.06
C ILE A 197 -33.54 -4.68 9.64
N LEU A 198 -33.32 -3.41 9.98
CA LEU A 198 -34.21 -2.31 9.60
C LEU A 198 -34.28 -2.11 8.09
N VAL A 199 -33.13 -2.09 7.43
CA VAL A 199 -33.04 -1.88 5.97
C VAL A 199 -33.73 -3.01 5.20
N ILE A 200 -33.64 -4.25 5.66
CA ILE A 200 -34.30 -5.41 5.03
C ILE A 200 -35.76 -5.53 5.45
N GLY A 201 -36.09 -5.23 6.70
CA GLY A 201 -37.43 -5.34 7.25
C GLY A 201 -38.42 -4.34 6.66
N LEU A 202 -37.99 -3.09 6.41
CA LEU A 202 -38.86 -2.04 5.89
C LEU A 202 -39.50 -2.40 4.52
N PRO A 203 -38.74 -2.86 3.51
CA PRO A 203 -39.33 -3.34 2.25
C PRO A 203 -40.27 -4.54 2.44
N LEU A 204 -39.90 -5.52 3.26
CA LEU A 204 -40.74 -6.71 3.50
C LEU A 204 -42.09 -6.32 4.11
N ILE A 205 -42.07 -5.43 5.10
CA ILE A 205 -43.29 -4.91 5.73
C ILE A 205 -44.13 -4.13 4.71
N PHE A 206 -43.50 -3.28 3.88
CA PHE A 206 -44.20 -2.51 2.86
C PHE A 206 -44.89 -3.40 1.81
N TYR A 207 -44.18 -4.40 1.28
CA TYR A 207 -44.74 -5.33 0.28
C TYR A 207 -45.80 -6.25 0.90
N SER A 208 -45.60 -6.72 2.13
CA SER A 208 -46.61 -7.54 2.81
C SER A 208 -47.87 -6.74 3.12
N SER A 209 -47.72 -5.49 3.56
CA SER A 209 -48.86 -4.60 3.86
C SER A 209 -49.65 -4.27 2.60
N SER A 210 -48.97 -3.93 1.50
CA SER A 210 -49.63 -3.65 0.22
C SER A 210 -50.34 -4.87 -0.35
N TYR A 211 -49.74 -6.06 -0.26
CA TYR A 211 -50.38 -7.32 -0.65
C TYR A 211 -51.65 -7.60 0.19
N MET A 212 -51.55 -7.50 1.52
CA MET A 212 -52.69 -7.73 2.42
C MET A 212 -53.84 -6.74 2.18
N ILE A 213 -53.54 -5.45 2.00
CA ILE A 213 -54.55 -4.43 1.69
C ILE A 213 -55.24 -4.74 0.36
N THR A 214 -54.47 -5.15 -0.66
CA THR A 214 -55.01 -5.48 -1.98
C THR A 214 -55.93 -6.69 -1.90
N SER A 215 -55.48 -7.78 -1.28
CA SER A 215 -56.26 -9.01 -1.11
C SER A 215 -57.53 -8.79 -0.27
N TYR A 216 -57.45 -7.99 0.79
CA TYR A 216 -58.63 -7.64 1.60
C TYR A 216 -59.65 -6.84 0.77
N ARG A 217 -59.21 -5.90 -0.07
CA ARG A 217 -60.11 -5.15 -0.95
C ARG A 217 -60.78 -6.07 -1.96
N GLU A 218 -60.06 -7.00 -2.56
CA GLU A 218 -60.63 -7.98 -3.50
C GLU A 218 -61.69 -8.86 -2.84
N ASN A 219 -61.45 -9.35 -1.62
CA ASN A 219 -62.41 -10.17 -0.89
C ASN A 219 -63.67 -9.39 -0.45
N ASN A 220 -63.56 -8.08 -0.23
CA ASN A 220 -64.65 -7.26 0.29
C ASN A 220 -65.40 -6.43 -0.78
N HIS A 221 -64.88 -6.29 -2.00
CA HIS A 221 -65.52 -5.56 -3.10
C HIS A 221 -66.20 -6.45 -4.16
N GLY A 222 -66.49 -7.72 -3.84
CA GLY A 222 -67.21 -8.66 -4.73
C GLY A 222 -68.71 -8.41 -4.91
N THR A 223 -69.23 -7.18 -4.76
CA THR A 223 -70.67 -6.88 -4.82
C THR A 223 -71.11 -5.76 -5.78
N LEU A 224 -70.28 -5.38 -6.76
CA LEU A 224 -70.70 -4.45 -7.82
C LEU A 224 -70.08 -4.84 -9.16
N ASN A 225 -70.61 -5.90 -9.77
CA ASN A 225 -70.78 -6.07 -11.21
C ASN A 225 -71.35 -7.48 -11.45
N ASP A 226 -72.65 -7.53 -11.75
CA ASP A 226 -73.36 -8.49 -12.62
C ASP A 226 -74.84 -8.52 -12.22
N GLU A 227 -75.57 -7.42 -12.46
CA GLU A 227 -77.03 -7.47 -12.59
C GLU A 227 -77.36 -7.35 -14.08
N ASP A 228 -77.28 -8.49 -14.78
CA ASP A 228 -77.93 -8.68 -16.07
C ASP A 228 -79.43 -8.99 -15.83
N PRO A 229 -80.36 -8.23 -16.46
CA PRO A 229 -81.80 -8.39 -16.23
C PRO A 229 -82.38 -9.47 -17.15
N LEU A 230 -82.88 -10.58 -16.60
CA LEU A 230 -83.62 -11.60 -17.35
C LEU A 230 -85.00 -11.89 -16.77
N LEU A 231 -86.01 -11.43 -17.54
CA LEU A 231 -87.30 -12.07 -17.86
C LEU A 231 -88.28 -12.43 -16.73
N ASN A 232 -89.42 -11.72 -16.68
CA ASN A 232 -90.71 -12.32 -17.06
C ASN A 232 -91.84 -11.29 -17.32
N MET A 233 -92.55 -11.55 -18.43
CA MET A 233 -93.72 -10.89 -19.06
C MET A 233 -95.01 -11.03 -18.18
N PRO A 234 -96.15 -10.32 -18.40
CA PRO A 234 -96.57 -9.77 -19.69
C PRO A 234 -97.22 -8.37 -19.81
N ALA A 235 -97.27 -7.96 -21.08
CA ALA A 235 -97.72 -6.73 -21.73
C ALA A 235 -99.26 -6.49 -21.66
N PRO A 236 -99.84 -5.46 -22.34
CA PRO A 236 -99.27 -4.25 -22.92
C PRO A 236 -100.03 -2.96 -22.52
N THR A 237 -99.37 -1.81 -22.54
CA THR A 237 -99.96 -0.60 -23.16
C THR A 237 -98.84 0.29 -23.71
N LEU A 238 -98.92 0.51 -25.03
CA LEU A 238 -98.47 1.68 -25.81
C LEU A 238 -98.09 2.89 -24.92
N SER A 239 -97.01 3.65 -25.15
CA SER A 239 -96.63 4.29 -26.42
C SER A 239 -95.24 4.97 -26.27
N THR A 240 -94.44 4.99 -27.36
CA THR A 240 -93.60 6.10 -27.92
C THR A 240 -92.86 7.08 -26.96
N SER A 241 -91.61 7.52 -27.12
CA SER A 241 -90.69 7.67 -28.27
C SER A 241 -89.32 8.27 -27.81
N SER A 242 -88.20 7.84 -28.42
CA SER A 242 -87.01 8.62 -28.91
C SER A 242 -86.21 9.56 -27.95
N THR A 243 -84.89 9.78 -27.97
CA THR A 243 -83.84 9.79 -29.02
C THR A 243 -82.45 10.13 -28.39
N ALA A 244 -81.34 9.61 -28.97
CA ALA A 244 -80.00 10.24 -29.26
C ALA A 244 -79.23 11.04 -28.16
N THR A 245 -77.89 11.05 -27.99
CA THR A 245 -76.71 10.88 -28.87
C THR A 245 -75.39 10.89 -28.03
N PRO A 246 -74.21 10.49 -28.56
CA PRO A 246 -72.99 10.15 -27.81
C PRO A 246 -71.69 10.94 -28.19
N GLY A 247 -70.58 10.62 -27.51
CA GLY A 247 -69.20 10.66 -28.07
C GLY A 247 -68.13 11.41 -27.24
N THR A 248 -66.81 11.13 -27.24
CA THR A 248 -65.94 10.04 -27.75
C THR A 248 -64.49 10.32 -27.26
N THR A 249 -63.72 9.28 -26.85
CA THR A 249 -62.25 8.97 -27.09
C THR A 249 -61.12 10.03 -26.92
N SER A 250 -59.82 9.75 -26.65
CA SER A 250 -58.92 8.61 -26.97
C SER A 250 -57.48 8.75 -26.40
N LEU A 251 -56.85 7.60 -26.04
CA LEU A 251 -55.49 7.03 -26.37
C LEU A 251 -54.14 7.77 -26.11
N LEU A 252 -53.17 7.17 -25.35
CA LEU A 252 -51.96 6.31 -25.67
C LEU A 252 -50.71 7.10 -26.18
N THR A 253 -49.41 6.85 -25.91
CA THR A 253 -48.56 5.62 -25.71
C THR A 253 -47.09 6.00 -25.31
N SER A 254 -46.33 5.07 -24.66
CA SER A 254 -44.88 4.64 -24.73
C SER A 254 -43.71 5.58 -25.18
N SER A 255 -42.41 5.45 -24.85
CA SER A 255 -41.52 4.35 -24.37
C SER A 255 -40.04 4.81 -24.12
N THR A 256 -39.26 4.03 -23.32
CA THR A 256 -37.82 3.63 -23.40
C THR A 256 -36.59 4.55 -23.12
N ASN A 257 -35.68 4.01 -22.27
CA ASN A 257 -34.21 3.75 -22.42
C ASN A 257 -33.15 4.34 -21.46
N LEU A 258 -32.13 3.48 -21.23
CA LEU A 258 -30.96 3.45 -20.33
C LEU A 258 -30.02 4.67 -20.33
N THR A 259 -29.32 4.90 -19.20
CA THR A 259 -27.84 5.05 -19.16
C THR A 259 -27.24 4.75 -17.78
N GLU A 260 -26.01 4.24 -17.85
CA GLU A 260 -25.05 3.76 -16.86
C GLU A 260 -24.37 4.89 -16.04
N ALA A 261 -24.06 4.64 -14.76
CA ALA A 261 -23.22 5.53 -13.95
C ALA A 261 -22.36 4.74 -12.93
N THR A 262 -21.06 4.96 -13.00
CA THR A 262 -20.02 4.63 -12.00
C THR A 262 -20.25 5.41 -10.70
N PRO A 263 -19.67 4.98 -9.57
CA PRO A 263 -19.00 6.01 -8.77
C PRO A 263 -17.66 5.60 -8.15
N ALA A 264 -16.79 6.61 -8.11
CA ALA A 264 -15.68 6.77 -7.20
C ALA A 264 -16.14 6.72 -5.74
N VAL A 265 -15.35 6.11 -4.85
CA VAL A 265 -15.53 6.28 -3.40
C VAL A 265 -14.22 6.67 -2.73
N THR A 266 -14.39 7.76 -2.00
CA THR A 266 -13.50 8.61 -1.23
C THR A 266 -12.95 7.93 0.03
N LYS A 267 -11.70 8.28 0.33
CA LYS A 267 -11.05 8.18 1.64
C LYS A 267 -11.98 8.69 2.76
N LYS A 268 -12.16 7.90 3.82
CA LYS A 268 -12.57 8.41 5.14
C LYS A 268 -11.85 7.67 6.26
N MET A 269 -11.33 8.48 7.18
CA MET A 269 -10.55 8.14 8.36
C MET A 269 -11.26 7.11 9.26
N SER A 270 -10.51 6.13 9.73
CA SER A 270 -10.55 5.62 11.10
C SER A 270 -9.26 4.87 11.44
#